data_AF-A0A2X1JTW7-F1
#
_entry.id   AF-A0A2X1JTW7-F1
#
_cell.length_a   1.000
_cell.length_b   1.000
_cell.length_c   1.000
_cell.angle_alpha   90.00
_cell.angle_beta   90.00
_cell.angle_gamma   90.00
#
_symmetry.space_group_name_H-M   'P 1'
#
loop_
_entity.id
_entity.type
_entity.pdbx_description
1 polymer ?
#
loop_
_entity_poly.entity_id
_entity_poly.type
_entity_poly.pdbx_seq_one_letter_code
_entity_poly.pdbx_strand_id
1 'polypeptide(L)'
;MTLWSVSEQVAQSRTQAEEQFLTLFPEQKRIVNLRSQVTMALKKYRPQADDTRLLAELSAIASTLKSASLSDIEMRGFTFDQKRQILHLQLRAANFASFDKLRSALATDYVVQQDALQKEGDAVSGGVTLRRK
;
A
#
# COMPACT_ATOMS: atom_id res chain seq x y z
N MET A 1 -11.22 51.26 3.14
CA MET A 1 -11.95 50.04 2.74
C MET A 1 -12.12 49.16 3.96
N THR A 2 -13.32 48.62 4.10
CA THR A 2 -13.96 48.19 5.35
C THR A 2 -13.45 46.83 5.84
N LEU A 3 -12.88 46.79 7.06
CA LEU A 3 -12.57 45.57 7.81
C LEU A 3 -13.80 44.64 7.95
N TRP A 4 -15.01 45.22 7.86
CA TRP A 4 -16.31 44.53 7.87
C TRP A 4 -16.57 43.63 6.65
N SER A 5 -16.07 43.96 5.45
CA SER A 5 -16.33 43.13 4.25
C SER A 5 -15.52 41.84 4.25
N VAL A 6 -14.35 41.84 4.90
CA VAL A 6 -13.50 40.65 5.04
C VAL A 6 -14.13 39.65 6.01
N SER A 7 -14.72 40.12 7.12
CA SER A 7 -15.41 39.23 8.08
C SER A 7 -16.65 38.57 7.47
N GLU A 8 -17.39 39.28 6.62
CA GLU A 8 -18.59 38.76 5.96
C GLU A 8 -18.23 37.72 4.89
N GLN A 9 -17.16 37.96 4.13
CA GLN A 9 -16.65 37.00 3.15
C GLN A 9 -16.05 35.74 3.80
N VAL A 10 -15.41 35.88 4.97
CA VAL A 10 -14.93 34.75 5.78
C VAL A 10 -16.10 33.98 6.41
N ALA A 11 -17.15 34.67 6.86
CA ALA A 11 -18.35 34.04 7.39
C ALA A 11 -19.10 33.24 6.31
N GLN A 12 -19.32 33.82 5.12
CA GLN A 12 -19.95 33.12 4.00
C GLN A 12 -19.14 31.89 3.56
N SER A 13 -17.81 32.02 3.45
CA SER A 13 -16.93 30.90 3.10
C SER A 13 -17.01 29.76 4.11
N ARG A 14 -17.21 30.09 5.38
CA ARG A 14 -17.37 29.12 6.46
C ARG A 14 -18.74 28.44 6.41
N THR A 15 -19.82 29.19 6.20
CA THR A 15 -21.17 28.62 6.08
C THR A 15 -21.27 27.64 4.92
N GLN A 16 -20.70 27.99 3.75
CA GLN A 16 -20.67 27.09 2.59
C GLN A 16 -19.88 25.80 2.88
N ALA A 17 -18.74 25.91 3.56
CA ALA A 17 -17.94 24.74 3.94
C ALA A 17 -18.66 23.86 4.98
N GLU A 18 -19.43 24.46 5.89
CA GLU A 18 -20.23 23.76 6.89
C GLU A 18 -21.43 23.01 6.25
N GLU A 19 -22.14 23.65 5.30
CA GLU A 19 -23.23 23.03 4.55
C GLU A 19 -22.75 21.85 3.68
N GLN A 20 -21.62 22.03 2.98
CA GLN A 20 -21.01 20.94 2.20
C GLN A 20 -20.58 19.78 3.11
N PHE A 21 -20.08 20.08 4.31
CA PHE A 21 -19.68 19.06 5.27
C PHE A 21 -20.88 18.25 5.80
N LEU A 22 -21.99 18.91 6.17
CA LEU A 22 -23.21 18.21 6.62
C LEU A 22 -23.84 17.38 5.50
N THR A 23 -23.71 17.82 4.24
CA THR A 23 -24.18 17.06 3.07
C THR A 23 -23.37 15.78 2.88
N LEU A 24 -22.05 15.84 3.07
CA LEU A 24 -21.15 14.69 2.89
C LEU A 24 -21.10 13.77 4.12
N PHE A 25 -21.43 14.29 5.31
CA PHE A 25 -21.38 13.56 6.58
C PHE A 25 -22.68 13.76 7.39
N PRO A 26 -23.84 13.26 6.91
CA PRO A 26 -25.15 13.53 7.51
C PRO A 26 -25.31 12.96 8.94
N GLU A 27 -24.44 12.04 9.36
CA GLU A 27 -24.41 11.54 10.74
C GLU A 27 -23.92 12.58 11.77
N GLN A 28 -23.20 13.63 11.33
CA GLN A 28 -22.63 14.64 12.22
C GLN A 28 -23.58 15.84 12.39
N LYS A 29 -24.45 15.77 13.40
CA LYS A 29 -25.51 16.77 13.65
C LYS A 29 -25.03 18.14 14.15
N ARG A 30 -23.75 18.33 14.50
CA ARG A 30 -23.23 19.60 15.02
C ARG A 30 -21.75 19.81 14.69
N ILE A 31 -21.43 20.93 14.05
CA ILE A 31 -20.06 21.34 13.74
C ILE A 31 -19.53 22.25 14.85
N VAL A 32 -18.66 21.71 15.71
CA VAL A 32 -17.99 22.47 16.78
C VAL A 32 -16.64 23.01 16.30
N ASN A 33 -15.90 22.18 15.56
CA ASN A 33 -14.66 22.55 14.89
C ASN A 33 -14.58 21.78 13.56
N LEU A 34 -14.88 22.48 12.47
CA LEU A 34 -14.96 21.89 11.13
C LEU A 34 -13.67 21.16 10.74
N ARG A 35 -12.50 21.77 10.95
CA ARG A 35 -11.20 21.17 10.59
C ARG A 35 -10.94 19.87 11.34
N SER A 36 -11.23 19.83 12.64
CA SER A 36 -11.06 18.62 13.46
C SER A 36 -12.04 17.53 13.02
N GLN A 37 -13.30 17.89 12.76
CA GLN A 37 -14.34 16.94 12.37
C GLN A 37 -14.11 16.37 10.97
N VAL A 38 -13.67 17.19 10.01
CA VAL A 38 -13.17 16.75 8.69
C VAL A 38 -12.02 15.76 8.86
N THR A 39 -11.03 16.08 9.70
CA THR A 39 -9.88 15.19 9.92
C THR A 39 -10.31 13.85 10.53
N MET A 40 -11.26 13.85 11.47
CA MET A 40 -11.80 12.62 12.09
C MET A 40 -12.65 11.80 11.12
N ALA A 41 -13.52 12.45 10.33
CA ALA A 41 -14.31 11.79 9.31
C ALA A 41 -13.40 11.15 8.26
N LEU A 42 -12.41 11.90 7.76
CA LEU A 42 -11.40 11.37 6.84
C LEU A 42 -10.62 10.21 7.44
N LYS A 43 -10.30 10.21 8.73
CA LYS A 43 -9.67 9.06 9.41
C LYS A 43 -10.59 7.84 9.52
N LYS A 44 -11.90 8.04 9.74
CA LYS A 44 -12.91 6.96 9.86
C LYS A 44 -13.18 6.26 8.53
N TYR A 45 -13.16 7.01 7.43
CA TYR A 45 -13.44 6.49 6.08
C TYR A 45 -12.18 6.20 5.24
N ARG A 46 -10.99 6.50 5.74
CA ARG A 46 -9.76 5.99 5.12
C ARG A 46 -9.67 4.50 5.44
N PRO A 47 -9.65 3.59 4.45
CA PRO A 47 -9.10 2.26 4.71
C PRO A 47 -7.72 2.46 5.32
N GLN A 48 -7.42 1.69 6.37
CA GLN A 48 -6.16 1.75 7.08
C GLN A 48 -5.04 1.80 6.04
N ALA A 49 -4.30 2.91 5.98
CA ALA A 49 -3.49 3.28 4.81
C ALA A 49 -2.42 2.23 4.44
N ASP A 50 -2.14 1.30 5.36
CA ASP A 50 -1.18 0.23 5.22
C ASP A 50 -1.73 -0.97 4.40
N ASP A 51 -3.02 -1.29 4.48
CA ASP A 51 -3.60 -2.44 3.76
C ASP A 51 -3.69 -2.17 2.25
N THR A 52 -4.00 -0.93 1.87
CA THR A 52 -3.97 -0.50 0.47
C THR A 52 -2.55 -0.50 -0.10
N ARG A 53 -1.53 -0.27 0.74
CA ARG A 53 -0.13 -0.33 0.34
C ARG A 53 0.33 -1.75 0.08
N LEU A 54 -0.02 -2.71 0.95
CA LEU A 54 0.32 -4.13 0.75
C LEU A 54 -0.27 -4.67 -0.55
N LEU A 55 -1.55 -4.40 -0.83
CA LEU A 55 -2.19 -4.85 -2.08
C LEU A 55 -1.53 -4.25 -3.33
N ALA A 56 -1.14 -2.98 -3.26
CA ALA A 56 -0.39 -2.34 -4.34
C ALA A 56 0.99 -2.99 -4.55
N GLU A 57 1.69 -3.34 -3.46
CA GLU A 57 2.98 -4.04 -3.52
C GLU A 57 2.85 -5.45 -4.10
N LEU A 58 1.85 -6.22 -3.68
CA LEU A 58 1.59 -7.55 -4.24
C LEU A 58 1.25 -7.47 -5.74
N SER A 59 0.48 -6.47 -6.15
CA SER A 59 0.17 -6.21 -7.56
C SER A 59 1.41 -5.85 -8.38
N ALA A 60 2.29 -5.02 -7.83
CA ALA A 60 3.57 -4.68 -8.48
C ALA A 60 4.44 -5.92 -8.67
N ILE A 61 4.59 -6.75 -7.63
CA ILE A 61 5.37 -7.98 -7.68
C ILE A 61 4.79 -8.95 -8.71
N ALA A 62 3.48 -9.16 -8.72
CA ALA A 62 2.81 -10.01 -9.71
C ALA A 62 3.06 -9.50 -11.14
N SER A 63 3.05 -8.18 -11.34
CA SER A 63 3.35 -7.56 -12.64
C SER A 63 4.81 -7.78 -13.04
N THR A 64 5.76 -7.63 -12.11
CA THR A 64 7.18 -7.91 -12.35
C THR A 64 7.40 -9.36 -12.74
N LEU A 65 6.80 -10.31 -12.01
CA LEU A 65 6.87 -11.75 -12.31
C LEU A 65 6.36 -12.06 -13.73
N LYS A 66 5.22 -11.47 -14.10
CA LYS A 66 4.65 -11.61 -15.45
C LYS A 66 5.56 -11.02 -16.52
N SER A 67 6.13 -9.83 -16.28
CA SER A 67 7.01 -9.15 -17.24
C SER A 67 8.34 -9.87 -17.45
N ALA A 68 8.88 -10.50 -16.40
CA ALA A 68 10.14 -11.24 -16.45
C ALA A 68 10.00 -12.64 -17.08
N SER A 69 8.79 -13.03 -17.52
CA SER A 69 8.49 -14.35 -18.09
C SER A 69 8.90 -15.51 -17.18
N LEU A 70 8.81 -15.32 -15.87
CA LEU A 70 9.14 -16.32 -14.85
C LEU A 70 7.95 -17.25 -14.61
N SER A 71 7.48 -17.91 -15.67
CA SER A 71 6.33 -18.82 -15.63
C SER A 71 6.62 -20.12 -14.89
N ASP A 72 7.89 -20.42 -14.65
CA ASP A 72 8.36 -21.61 -13.94
C ASP A 72 8.49 -21.40 -12.42
N ILE A 73 8.14 -20.21 -11.91
CA ILE A 73 8.11 -19.89 -10.48
C ILE A 73 6.66 -19.97 -9.97
N GLU A 74 6.46 -20.80 -8.96
CA GLU A 74 5.22 -20.95 -8.22
C GLU A 74 5.35 -20.29 -6.84
N MET A 75 4.38 -19.45 -6.47
CA MET A 75 4.29 -18.90 -5.11
C MET A 75 3.51 -19.86 -4.23
N ARG A 76 4.18 -20.37 -3.19
CA ARG A 76 3.61 -21.32 -2.21
C ARG A 76 2.96 -20.61 -1.03
N GLY A 77 3.46 -19.43 -0.70
CA GLY A 77 2.94 -18.62 0.39
C GLY A 77 3.68 -17.29 0.50
N PHE A 78 3.15 -16.39 1.34
CA PHE A 78 3.82 -15.16 1.70
C PHE A 78 3.47 -14.75 3.13
N THR A 79 4.33 -13.93 3.72
CA THR A 79 4.10 -13.32 5.03
C THR A 79 4.53 -11.86 4.97
N PHE A 80 3.71 -10.97 5.53
CA PHE A 80 4.01 -9.54 5.58
C PHE A 80 4.18 -9.08 7.03
N ASP A 81 5.35 -8.55 7.35
CA ASP A 81 5.58 -7.83 8.61
C ASP A 81 5.28 -6.35 8.39
N GLN A 82 4.09 -5.92 8.80
CA GLN A 82 3.66 -4.52 8.68
C GLN A 82 4.54 -3.56 9.47
N LYS A 83 5.10 -3.96 10.63
CA LYS A 83 5.94 -3.05 11.43
C LYS A 83 7.27 -2.78 10.74
N ARG A 84 7.82 -3.80 10.08
CA ARG A 84 9.11 -3.71 9.39
C ARG A 84 8.97 -3.37 7.91
N GLN A 85 7.75 -3.41 7.36
CA GLN A 85 7.45 -3.28 5.93
C GLN A 85 8.29 -4.28 5.11
N ILE A 86 8.28 -5.53 5.56
CA ILE A 86 9.03 -6.63 4.95
C ILE A 86 8.03 -7.66 4.42
N LEU A 87 8.17 -8.02 3.15
CA LEU A 87 7.42 -9.08 2.52
C LEU A 87 8.33 -10.29 2.30
N HIS A 88 7.99 -11.41 2.92
CA HIS A 88 8.66 -12.68 2.74
C HIS A 88 7.81 -13.56 1.82
N LEU A 89 8.41 -14.06 0.74
CA LEU A 89 7.78 -14.92 -0.25
C LEU A 89 8.38 -16.32 -0.18
N GLN A 90 7.53 -17.34 -0.17
CA GLN A 90 7.92 -18.74 -0.31
C GLN A 90 7.63 -19.20 -1.74
N LEU A 91 8.66 -19.65 -2.42
CA LEU A 91 8.62 -19.92 -3.86
C LEU A 91 9.15 -21.33 -4.16
N ARG A 92 8.65 -21.91 -5.24
CA ARG A 92 9.13 -23.15 -5.85
C ARG A 92 9.40 -22.87 -7.32
N ALA A 93 10.53 -23.34 -7.85
CA ALA A 93 10.87 -23.21 -9.26
C ALA A 93 11.50 -24.48 -9.82
N ALA A 94 11.61 -24.57 -11.15
CA ALA A 94 12.26 -25.71 -11.79
C ALA A 94 13.78 -25.79 -11.50
N ASN A 95 14.44 -24.64 -11.33
CA ASN A 95 15.88 -24.58 -11.12
C ASN A 95 16.32 -23.32 -10.36
N PHE A 96 17.60 -23.30 -9.94
CA PHE A 96 18.20 -22.18 -9.21
C PHE A 96 18.29 -20.90 -10.04
N ALA A 97 18.48 -21.00 -11.37
CA ALA A 97 18.62 -19.82 -12.23
C ALA A 97 17.33 -18.98 -12.29
N SER A 98 16.17 -19.58 -12.06
CA SER A 98 14.89 -18.87 -11.94
C SER A 98 14.88 -17.90 -10.76
N PHE A 99 15.49 -18.29 -9.63
CA PHE A 99 15.63 -17.42 -8.45
C PHE A 99 16.60 -16.26 -8.70
N ASP A 100 17.71 -16.49 -9.43
CA ASP A 100 18.63 -15.41 -9.79
C ASP A 100 17.99 -14.37 -10.73
N LYS A 101 17.22 -14.84 -11.71
CA LYS A 101 16.44 -13.96 -12.60
C LYS A 101 15.39 -13.18 -11.82
N LEU A 102 14.67 -13.86 -10.93
CA LEU A 102 13.70 -13.23 -10.04
C LEU A 102 14.33 -12.13 -9.20
N ARG A 103 15.45 -12.44 -8.54
CA ARG A 103 16.20 -11.49 -7.73
C ARG A 103 16.59 -10.28 -8.55
N SER A 104 17.10 -10.48 -9.76
CA SER A 104 17.51 -9.40 -10.66
C SER A 104 16.33 -8.52 -11.09
N ALA A 105 15.18 -9.12 -11.40
CA ALA A 105 13.98 -8.38 -11.79
C ALA A 105 13.43 -7.52 -10.63
N LEU A 106 13.33 -8.10 -9.44
CA LEU A 106 12.82 -7.42 -8.24
C LEU A 106 13.83 -6.41 -7.66
N ALA A 107 15.14 -6.61 -7.90
CA ALA A 107 16.19 -5.71 -7.42
C ALA A 107 16.12 -4.29 -8.01
N THR A 108 15.30 -4.05 -9.03
CA THR A 108 15.01 -2.71 -9.55
C THR A 108 14.39 -1.84 -8.45
N ASP A 109 13.30 -2.31 -7.85
CA ASP A 109 12.47 -1.54 -6.91
C ASP A 109 12.63 -1.97 -5.45
N TYR A 110 13.21 -3.15 -5.21
CA TYR A 110 13.34 -3.75 -3.89
C TYR A 110 14.79 -4.03 -3.53
N VAL A 111 15.09 -3.98 -2.24
CA VAL A 111 16.22 -4.70 -1.64
C VAL A 111 15.78 -6.15 -1.48
N VAL A 112 16.44 -7.04 -2.21
CA VAL A 112 16.10 -8.46 -2.27
C VAL A 112 17.13 -9.28 -1.51
N GLN A 113 16.67 -10.03 -0.52
CA GLN A 113 17.47 -11.03 0.18
C GLN A 113 16.90 -12.41 -0.16
N GLN A 114 17.74 -13.27 -0.72
CA GLN A 114 17.38 -14.66 -1.03
C GLN A 114 17.83 -15.55 0.14
N ASP A 115 16.93 -16.40 0.60
CA ASP A 115 17.22 -17.36 1.65
C ASP A 115 17.91 -18.61 1.06
N ALA A 116 18.28 -19.56 1.92
CA ALA A 116 18.86 -20.81 1.47
C ALA A 116 17.88 -21.56 0.55
N LEU A 117 18.32 -21.86 -0.67
CA LEU A 117 17.56 -22.65 -1.64
C LEU A 117 17.79 -24.14 -1.40
N GLN A 118 16.72 -24.93 -1.39
CA GLN A 118 16.74 -26.36 -1.16
C GLN A 118 16.20 -27.10 -2.39
N LYS A 119 16.81 -28.22 -2.75
CA LYS A 119 16.32 -29.07 -3.84
C LYS A 119 15.26 -30.03 -3.29
N GLU A 120 14.07 -30.01 -3.87
CA GLU A 120 12.93 -30.86 -3.53
C GLU A 120 12.54 -31.71 -4.75
N GLY A 121 13.17 -32.88 -4.88
CA GLY A 121 13.00 -33.75 -6.05
C GLY A 121 13.49 -33.06 -7.33
N ASP A 122 12.58 -32.84 -8.28
CA ASP A 122 12.86 -32.17 -9.56
C ASP A 122 12.68 -30.65 -9.50
N ALA A 123 12.38 -30.09 -8.33
CA ALA A 123 12.20 -28.65 -8.14
C ALA A 123 13.19 -28.09 -7.11
N VAL A 124 13.25 -26.76 -7.06
CA VAL A 124 14.00 -25.98 -6.07
C VAL A 124 13.00 -25.11 -5.31
N SER A 125 13.02 -25.19 -3.99
CA SER A 125 12.17 -24.41 -3.08
C SER A 125 13.02 -23.46 -2.25
N GLY A 126 12.49 -22.29 -1.93
CA GLY A 126 13.22 -21.31 -1.14
C GLY A 126 12.42 -20.05 -0.83
N GLY A 127 13.03 -19.21 0.01
CA GLY A 127 12.47 -17.94 0.44
C GLY A 127 13.12 -16.74 -0.26
N VAL A 128 12.34 -15.70 -0.50
CA VAL A 128 12.84 -14.39 -0.91
C VAL A 128 12.20 -13.32 -0.02
N THR A 129 13.04 -12.54 0.65
CA THR A 129 12.64 -11.42 1.49
C THR A 129 12.83 -10.11 0.74
N LEU A 130 11.76 -9.33 0.67
CA LEU A 130 11.69 -8.07 -0.05
C LEU A 130 11.46 -6.92 0.93
N ARG A 131 12.26 -5.86 0.75
CA ARG A 131 12.05 -4.57 1.40
C ARG A 131 12.12 -3.49 0.33
N ARG A 132 11.13 -2.60 0.28
CA ARG A 132 11.13 -1.51 -0.69
C ARG A 132 12.34 -0.58 -0.47
N LYS A 133 12.94 -0.09 -1.55
CA LYS A 133 14.02 0.91 -1.49
C LYS A 133 13.53 2.28 -1.02
#